data_AF-A0A7Y2PJW7-F1
#
_entry.id   AF-A0A7Y2PJW7-F1
#
_cell.length_a   1.000
_cell.length_b   1.000
_cell.length_c   1.000
_cell.angle_alpha   90.00
_cell.angle_beta   90.00
_cell.angle_gamma   90.00
#
_symmetry.space_group_name_H-M   'P 1'
#
loop_
_entity.id
_entity.type
_entity.pdbx_description
1 polymer ?
#
loop_
_entity_poly.entity_id
_entity_poly.type
_entity_poly.pdbx_seq_one_letter_code
_entity_poly.pdbx_strand_id
1 'polypeptide(L)'
;MRGALLRSGKSGAFTALGETGQPVYRAALQLREAIRCQNPDMATHLAIPQSDELGDNIDWYSELPGDVIPWASATPQERAQAVVELEQLQSFLNQLSAEQLDPDSAHKPSVDRTVFGKLLAHVLPFPDENYVYLVNGKPVLTFWGFRRPGTDHGLDPLY
;
A
#
# COMPACT_ATOMS: atom_id res chain seq x y z
N MET A 1 -5.29 -20.31 -2.86
CA MET A 1 -3.89 -20.71 -2.59
C MET A 1 -3.20 -19.51 -1.95
N ARG A 2 -2.46 -19.70 -0.85
CA ARG A 2 -1.71 -18.60 -0.21
C ARG A 2 -0.55 -18.25 -1.13
N GLY A 3 -0.44 -16.99 -1.57
CA GLY A 3 0.68 -16.60 -2.42
C GLY A 3 1.96 -16.37 -1.61
N ALA A 4 3.04 -15.94 -2.26
CA ALA A 4 4.39 -15.96 -1.68
C ALA A 4 4.52 -14.97 -0.50
N LEU A 5 5.11 -15.42 0.62
CA LEU A 5 5.47 -14.54 1.73
C LEU A 5 6.60 -13.62 1.26
N LEU A 6 6.36 -12.31 1.28
CA LEU A 6 7.34 -11.30 0.89
C LEU A 6 8.17 -10.85 2.08
N ARG A 7 7.49 -10.53 3.18
CA ARG A 7 8.13 -9.97 4.37
C ARG A 7 7.28 -10.17 5.61
N SER A 8 7.94 -10.37 6.73
CA SER A 8 7.34 -10.32 8.07
C SER A 8 7.96 -9.16 8.85
N GLY A 9 7.18 -8.49 9.68
CA GLY A 9 7.74 -7.50 10.60
C GLY A 9 6.77 -7.04 11.68
N LYS A 10 7.36 -6.57 12.78
CA LYS A 10 6.61 -6.16 13.96
C LYS A 10 5.76 -4.92 13.68
N SER A 11 4.48 -4.99 14.02
CA SER A 11 3.53 -3.88 13.85
C SER A 11 3.94 -2.66 14.68
N GLY A 12 4.48 -2.88 15.88
CA GLY A 12 4.98 -1.83 16.77
C GLY A 12 6.33 -1.21 16.36
N ALA A 13 7.02 -1.76 15.36
CA ALA A 13 8.25 -1.17 14.85
C ALA A 13 8.01 0.01 13.88
N PHE A 14 6.77 0.19 13.42
CA PHE A 14 6.38 1.25 12.50
C PHE A 14 5.17 2.03 13.04
N THR A 15 5.10 3.32 12.72
CA THR A 15 3.89 4.12 13.01
C THR A 15 2.87 3.81 11.93
N ALA A 16 1.81 3.07 12.28
CA ALA A 16 0.70 2.86 11.36
C ALA A 16 0.10 4.22 10.96
N LEU A 17 0.06 4.50 9.67
CA LEU A 17 -0.74 5.60 9.14
C LEU A 17 -2.20 5.20 9.33
N GLY A 18 -3.06 6.16 9.63
CA GLY A 18 -4.45 5.89 9.94
C GLY A 18 -5.20 7.19 10.17
N GLU A 19 -6.50 7.16 9.94
CA GLU A 19 -7.41 8.25 10.31
C GLU A 19 -8.25 7.83 11.51
N THR A 20 -8.48 8.76 12.44
CA THR A 20 -9.37 8.55 13.61
C THR A 20 -9.03 7.35 14.51
N GLY A 21 -7.75 6.97 14.60
CA GLY A 21 -7.30 5.84 15.43
C GLY A 21 -7.50 4.46 14.79
N GLN A 22 -7.95 4.40 13.53
CA GLN A 22 -7.96 3.17 12.75
C GLN A 22 -6.72 3.09 11.86
N PRO A 23 -5.81 2.13 12.10
CA PRO A 23 -4.62 1.99 11.27
C PRO A 23 -4.97 1.42 9.89
N VAL A 24 -4.31 1.91 8.84
CA VAL A 24 -4.53 1.52 7.42
C VAL A 24 -4.48 0.00 7.24
N TYR A 25 -3.61 -0.70 7.97
CA TYR A 25 -3.48 -2.15 7.86
C TYR A 25 -4.74 -2.93 8.30
N ARG A 26 -5.58 -2.36 9.18
CA ARG A 26 -6.88 -2.98 9.52
C ARG A 26 -7.90 -2.81 8.40
N ALA A 27 -7.85 -1.68 7.69
CA ALA A 27 -8.66 -1.42 6.52
C ALA A 27 -8.04 -1.99 5.23
N ALA A 28 -6.85 -2.61 5.31
CA ALA A 28 -6.07 -2.99 4.14
C ALA A 28 -6.78 -3.98 3.21
N LEU A 29 -7.49 -4.96 3.79
CA LEU A 29 -8.29 -5.89 3.00
C LEU A 29 -9.41 -5.15 2.25
N GLN A 30 -10.07 -4.20 2.90
CA GLN A 30 -11.14 -3.41 2.29
C GLN A 30 -10.60 -2.49 1.19
N LEU A 31 -9.45 -1.83 1.43
CA LEU A 31 -8.73 -1.01 0.45
C LEU A 31 -8.34 -1.83 -0.78
N ARG A 32 -7.69 -2.98 -0.58
CA ARG A 32 -7.32 -3.87 -1.68
C ARG A 32 -8.52 -4.38 -2.44
N GLU A 33 -9.59 -4.78 -1.76
CA GLU A 33 -10.81 -5.27 -2.41
C GLU A 33 -11.48 -4.17 -3.25
N ALA A 34 -11.57 -2.95 -2.73
CA ALA A 34 -12.10 -1.82 -3.48
C ALA A 34 -11.24 -1.49 -4.71
N ILE A 35 -9.91 -1.51 -4.57
CA ILE A 35 -8.98 -1.37 -5.71
C ILE A 35 -9.20 -2.52 -6.70
N ARG A 36 -9.32 -3.76 -6.23
CA ARG A 36 -9.53 -4.97 -7.05
C ARG A 36 -10.83 -4.91 -7.84
N CYS A 37 -11.89 -4.37 -7.25
CA CYS A 37 -13.17 -4.15 -7.92
C CYS A 37 -13.07 -3.15 -9.07
N GLN A 38 -12.20 -2.15 -8.95
CA GLN A 38 -11.97 -1.13 -9.99
C GLN A 38 -10.96 -1.60 -11.04
N ASN A 39 -9.81 -2.08 -10.58
CA ASN A 39 -8.75 -2.62 -11.41
C ASN A 39 -8.00 -3.76 -10.67
N PRO A 40 -8.26 -5.02 -11.03
CA PRO A 40 -7.65 -6.17 -10.37
C PRO A 40 -6.13 -6.23 -10.54
N ASP A 41 -5.58 -5.71 -11.64
CA ASP A 41 -4.12 -5.67 -11.86
C ASP A 41 -3.44 -4.73 -10.85
N MET A 42 -4.05 -3.57 -10.58
CA MET A 42 -3.55 -2.61 -9.59
C MET A 42 -3.52 -3.19 -8.17
N ALA A 43 -4.50 -4.03 -7.83
CA ALA A 43 -4.53 -4.70 -6.53
C ALA A 43 -3.40 -5.72 -6.34
N THR A 44 -2.84 -6.26 -7.43
CA THR A 44 -1.71 -7.21 -7.37
C THR A 44 -0.40 -6.56 -6.94
N HIS A 45 -0.27 -5.23 -7.13
CA HIS A 45 0.88 -4.46 -6.66
C HIS A 45 0.87 -4.21 -5.16
N LEU A 46 -0.21 -4.53 -4.46
CA LEU A 46 -0.34 -4.37 -3.01
C LEU A 46 -0.29 -5.72 -2.33
N ALA A 47 0.72 -5.92 -1.48
CA ALA A 47 0.79 -7.11 -0.64
C ALA A 47 -0.39 -7.17 0.34
N ILE A 48 -0.80 -8.39 0.71
CA ILE A 48 -1.82 -8.66 1.71
C ILE A 48 -1.18 -8.68 3.09
N PRO A 49 -1.50 -7.73 3.99
CA PRO A 49 -1.09 -7.83 5.39
C PRO A 49 -1.97 -8.85 6.11
N GLN A 50 -1.33 -9.77 6.83
CA GLN A 50 -1.96 -10.67 7.78
C GLN A 50 -1.31 -10.43 9.14
N SER A 51 -2.12 -9.98 10.10
CA SER A 51 -1.66 -9.85 11.48
C SER A 51 -1.87 -11.17 12.21
N ASP A 52 -0.92 -11.50 13.08
CA ASP A 52 -1.06 -12.63 13.99
C ASP A 52 -2.16 -12.36 15.05
N GLU A 53 -2.61 -13.38 15.78
CA GLU A 53 -3.69 -13.31 16.78
C GLU A 53 -3.44 -12.25 17.86
N LEU A 54 -2.18 -11.99 18.17
CA LEU A 54 -1.73 -10.97 19.14
C LEU A 54 -1.56 -9.58 18.51
N GLY A 55 -1.58 -9.46 17.18
CA GLY A 55 -1.37 -8.20 16.45
C GLY A 55 0.05 -7.64 16.53
N ASP A 56 1.02 -8.37 17.10
CA ASP A 56 2.41 -7.92 17.29
C ASP A 56 3.24 -8.02 16.00
N ASN A 57 2.92 -8.99 15.13
CA ASN A 57 3.62 -9.22 13.87
C ASN A 57 2.64 -9.18 12.69
N ILE A 58 3.11 -8.63 11.57
CA ILE A 58 2.35 -8.56 10.32
C ILE A 58 3.18 -9.23 9.23
N ASP A 59 2.58 -10.26 8.64
CA ASP A 59 3.11 -10.99 7.49
C ASP A 59 2.48 -10.45 6.21
N TRP A 60 3.32 -10.11 5.24
CA TRP A 60 2.91 -9.53 3.97
C TRP A 60 3.07 -10.56 2.86
N TYR A 61 1.97 -10.91 2.23
CA TYR A 61 1.91 -11.92 1.16
C TYR A 61 1.65 -11.26 -0.19
N SER A 62 2.25 -11.79 -1.26
CA SER A 62 1.82 -11.49 -2.63
C SER A 62 0.69 -12.43 -3.03
N GLU A 63 -0.22 -11.99 -3.90
CA GLU A 63 -1.14 -12.91 -4.61
C GLU A 63 -0.51 -13.55 -5.84
N LEU A 64 0.57 -12.95 -6.34
CA LEU A 64 1.25 -13.44 -7.53
C LEU A 64 2.05 -14.70 -7.20
N PRO A 65 1.92 -15.77 -8.00
CA PRO A 65 2.80 -16.92 -7.93
C PRO A 65 4.13 -16.60 -8.61
N GLY A 66 5.25 -17.10 -8.07
CA GLY A 66 6.56 -16.99 -8.68
C GLY A 66 7.67 -16.67 -7.69
N ASP A 67 8.86 -16.40 -8.24
CA ASP A 67 10.02 -16.01 -7.46
C ASP A 67 9.89 -14.58 -6.95
N VAL A 68 10.29 -14.38 -5.70
CA VAL A 68 10.29 -13.09 -5.01
C VAL A 68 11.70 -12.54 -5.04
N ILE A 69 11.88 -11.43 -5.75
CA ILE A 69 13.16 -10.74 -5.88
C ILE A 69 13.08 -9.42 -5.11
N PRO A 70 13.88 -9.22 -4.05
CA PRO A 70 13.97 -7.92 -3.39
C PRO A 70 14.43 -6.85 -4.37
N TRP A 71 13.92 -5.61 -4.26
CA TRP A 71 14.34 -4.50 -5.13
C TRP A 71 15.87 -4.35 -5.23
N ALA A 72 16.56 -4.49 -4.09
CA ALA A 72 18.02 -4.43 -4.00
C ALA A 72 18.75 -5.48 -4.87
N SER A 73 18.11 -6.61 -5.15
CA SER A 73 18.62 -7.70 -5.99
C SER A 73 18.07 -7.68 -7.42
N ALA A 74 17.08 -6.84 -7.71
CA ALA A 74 16.51 -6.68 -9.04
C ALA A 74 17.50 -6.04 -10.02
N THR A 75 17.45 -6.46 -11.28
CA THR A 75 18.26 -5.88 -12.35
C THR A 75 17.79 -4.45 -12.69
N PRO A 76 18.64 -3.62 -13.30
CA PRO A 76 18.24 -2.26 -13.71
C PRO A 76 17.03 -2.24 -14.66
N GLN A 77 16.92 -3.24 -15.53
CA GLN A 77 15.81 -3.37 -16.47
C GLN A 77 14.49 -3.69 -15.75
N GLU A 78 14.52 -4.64 -14.81
CA GLU A 78 13.36 -4.98 -14.00
C GLU A 78 12.93 -3.80 -13.12
N ARG A 79 13.89 -3.06 -12.54
CA ARG A 79 13.60 -1.85 -11.79
C ARG A 79 12.94 -0.79 -12.67
N ALA A 80 13.46 -0.54 -13.87
CA ALA A 80 12.89 0.44 -14.78
C ALA A 80 11.43 0.11 -15.14
N GLN A 81 11.15 -1.17 -15.45
CA GLN A 81 9.79 -1.64 -15.70
C GLN A 81 8.89 -1.47 -14.45
N ALA A 82 9.40 -1.84 -13.28
CA ALA A 82 8.69 -1.74 -12.03
C ALA A 82 8.38 -0.29 -11.63
N VAL A 83 9.26 0.67 -11.90
CA VAL A 83 8.97 2.10 -11.68
C VAL A 83 7.77 2.54 -12.51
N VAL A 84 7.71 2.16 -13.78
CA VAL A 84 6.58 2.51 -14.66
C VAL A 84 5.26 1.96 -14.12
N GLU A 85 5.25 0.71 -13.65
CA GLU A 85 4.04 0.11 -13.05
C GLU A 85 3.66 0.77 -11.71
N LEU A 86 4.64 1.17 -10.89
CA LEU A 86 4.39 1.91 -9.66
C LEU A 86 3.85 3.33 -9.92
N GLU A 87 4.31 4.01 -10.95
CA GLU A 87 3.78 5.32 -11.37
C GLU A 87 2.33 5.22 -11.85
N GLN A 88 1.99 4.13 -12.56
CA GLN A 88 0.61 3.83 -12.95
C GLN A 88 -0.27 3.57 -11.73
N LEU A 89 0.21 2.75 -10.78
CA LEU A 89 -0.48 2.52 -9.51
C LEU A 89 -0.70 3.82 -8.74
N GLN A 90 0.31 4.70 -8.70
CA GLN A 90 0.19 6.00 -8.05
C GLN A 90 -0.85 6.90 -8.69
N SER A 91 -0.84 7.00 -10.00
CA SER A 91 -1.83 7.78 -10.74
C SER A 91 -3.24 7.24 -10.51
N PHE A 92 -3.40 5.91 -10.51
CA PHE A 92 -4.65 5.23 -10.25
C PHE A 92 -5.18 5.49 -8.83
N LEU A 93 -4.33 5.34 -7.80
CA LEU A 93 -4.72 5.57 -6.41
C LEU A 93 -5.07 7.03 -6.14
N ASN A 94 -4.36 7.98 -6.76
CA ASN A 94 -4.67 9.40 -6.69
C ASN A 94 -6.02 9.72 -7.32
N GLN A 95 -6.30 9.15 -8.50
CA GLN A 95 -7.60 9.30 -9.15
C GLN A 95 -8.72 8.70 -8.29
N LEU A 96 -8.54 7.48 -7.79
CA LEU A 96 -9.52 6.83 -6.93
C LEU A 96 -9.76 7.62 -5.65
N SER A 97 -8.70 8.14 -5.02
CA SER A 97 -8.80 9.04 -3.87
C SER A 97 -9.62 10.29 -4.21
N ALA A 98 -9.34 10.94 -5.34
CA ALA A 98 -10.08 12.12 -5.78
C ALA A 98 -11.57 11.81 -6.02
N GLU A 99 -11.89 10.69 -6.66
CA GLU A 99 -13.26 10.22 -6.89
C GLU A 99 -14.00 9.92 -5.57
N GLN A 100 -13.30 9.40 -4.55
CA GLN A 100 -13.91 9.12 -3.25
C GLN A 100 -14.14 10.39 -2.42
N LEU A 101 -13.28 11.39 -2.59
CA LEU A 101 -13.37 12.70 -1.93
C LEU A 101 -14.22 13.71 -2.69
N ASP A 102 -14.62 13.38 -3.93
CA ASP A 102 -15.43 14.25 -4.77
C ASP A 102 -16.81 14.51 -4.13
N PRO A 103 -17.13 15.78 -3.81
CA PRO A 103 -18.38 16.14 -3.14
C PRO A 103 -19.59 16.18 -4.08
N ASP A 104 -19.38 16.16 -5.40
CA ASP A 104 -20.43 16.21 -6.44
C ASP A 104 -20.89 14.81 -6.88
N SER A 105 -20.11 13.79 -6.52
CA SER A 105 -20.46 12.39 -6.70
C SER A 105 -21.87 12.10 -6.16
N ALA A 106 -22.70 11.45 -6.99
CA ALA A 106 -24.15 11.29 -6.82
C ALA A 106 -24.62 10.62 -5.51
N HIS A 107 -23.70 10.23 -4.62
CA HIS A 107 -23.96 9.66 -3.31
C HIS A 107 -23.30 10.52 -2.24
N LYS A 108 -24.08 10.96 -1.23
CA LYS A 108 -23.56 11.72 -0.09
C LYS A 108 -22.30 11.04 0.46
N PRO A 109 -21.19 11.77 0.66
CA PRO A 109 -19.98 11.19 1.22
C PRO A 109 -20.31 10.67 2.63
N SER A 110 -20.30 9.35 2.78
CA SER A 110 -20.37 8.71 4.10
C SER A 110 -19.03 8.91 4.80
N VAL A 111 -19.04 8.98 6.14
CA VAL A 111 -17.80 9.16 6.93
C VAL A 111 -16.77 8.11 6.54
N ASP A 112 -17.18 6.85 6.36
CA ASP A 112 -16.32 5.76 5.89
C ASP A 112 -15.73 5.99 4.50
N ARG A 113 -16.46 6.63 3.58
CA ARG A 113 -16.02 6.93 2.21
C ARG A 113 -14.95 8.03 2.21
N THR A 114 -15.15 9.08 3.00
CA THR A 114 -14.17 10.16 3.15
C THR A 114 -12.91 9.66 3.83
N VAL A 115 -13.05 8.84 4.87
CA VAL A 115 -11.92 8.18 5.54
C VAL A 115 -11.20 7.28 4.55
N PHE A 116 -11.92 6.48 3.76
CA PHE A 116 -11.34 5.63 2.73
C PHE A 116 -10.55 6.41 1.67
N GLY A 117 -11.10 7.51 1.14
CA GLY A 117 -10.40 8.37 0.19
C GLY A 117 -9.10 8.94 0.77
N LYS A 118 -9.13 9.41 2.01
CA LYS A 118 -7.91 9.88 2.69
C LYS A 118 -6.93 8.76 2.99
N LEU A 119 -7.40 7.57 3.34
CA LEU A 119 -6.54 6.39 3.53
C LEU A 119 -5.83 6.02 2.22
N LEU A 120 -6.49 6.11 1.06
CA LEU A 120 -5.87 5.88 -0.26
C LEU A 120 -4.71 6.85 -0.51
N ALA A 121 -4.86 8.12 -0.18
CA ALA A 121 -3.77 9.10 -0.26
C ALA A 121 -2.57 8.74 0.65
N HIS A 122 -2.81 7.97 1.72
CA HIS A 122 -1.79 7.47 2.65
C HIS A 122 -1.24 6.08 2.33
N VAL A 123 -1.68 5.43 1.24
CA VAL A 123 -1.14 4.12 0.82
C VAL A 123 0.27 4.25 0.22
N LEU A 124 0.59 5.40 -0.39
CA LEU A 124 1.80 5.61 -1.18
C LEU A 124 2.97 6.46 -0.62
N PRO A 125 2.96 7.06 0.58
CA PRO A 125 4.20 7.63 1.11
C PRO A 125 5.19 6.49 1.35
N PHE A 126 6.04 6.29 0.34
CA PHE A 126 6.96 5.19 0.18
C PHE A 126 8.01 5.26 1.29
N PRO A 127 8.03 4.30 2.24
CA PRO A 127 8.93 4.43 3.36
C PRO A 127 10.38 4.11 2.98
N ASP A 128 10.63 3.31 1.93
CA ASP A 128 11.93 3.08 1.28
C ASP A 128 11.85 1.99 0.20
N GLU A 129 12.79 1.97 -0.75
CA GLU A 129 12.94 0.92 -1.80
C GLU A 129 13.15 -0.50 -1.23
N ASN A 130 13.55 -0.58 0.05
CA ASN A 130 13.69 -1.82 0.81
C ASN A 130 12.36 -2.57 1.07
N TYR A 131 11.22 -1.94 0.80
CA TYR A 131 9.89 -2.55 1.01
C TYR A 131 9.21 -2.97 -0.30
N VAL A 132 9.93 -2.91 -1.43
CA VAL A 132 9.45 -3.34 -2.74
C VAL A 132 10.07 -4.67 -3.12
N TYR A 133 9.22 -5.56 -3.61
CA TYR A 133 9.59 -6.87 -4.09
C TYR A 133 9.06 -7.05 -5.50
N LEU A 134 9.85 -7.64 -6.38
CA LEU A 134 9.39 -8.04 -7.71
C LEU A 134 8.95 -9.50 -7.63
N VAL A 135 7.70 -9.76 -7.97
CA VAL A 135 7.16 -11.12 -8.06
C VAL A 135 6.85 -11.40 -9.51
N ASN A 136 7.62 -12.29 -10.14
CA ASN A 136 7.50 -12.56 -11.58
C ASN A 136 7.58 -11.28 -12.44
N GLY A 137 8.48 -10.37 -12.08
CA GLY A 137 8.69 -9.09 -12.77
C GLY A 137 7.71 -7.95 -12.38
N LYS A 138 6.64 -8.24 -11.62
CA LYS A 138 5.69 -7.22 -11.15
C LYS A 138 6.10 -6.66 -9.79
N PRO A 139 6.10 -5.33 -9.58
CA PRO A 139 6.35 -4.75 -8.27
C PRO A 139 5.20 -5.00 -7.30
N VAL A 140 5.52 -5.48 -6.11
CA VAL A 140 4.59 -5.69 -5.01
C VAL A 140 5.12 -4.96 -3.78
N LEU A 141 4.31 -4.04 -3.29
CA LEU A 141 4.58 -3.18 -2.15
C LEU A 141 4.23 -3.89 -0.84
N THR A 142 5.14 -3.84 0.12
CA THR A 142 4.91 -4.28 1.51
C THR A 142 4.93 -3.08 2.45
N PHE A 143 4.33 -3.20 3.64
CA PHE A 143 4.30 -2.11 4.63
C PHE A 143 3.68 -0.79 4.13
N TRP A 144 2.80 -0.87 3.12
CA TRP A 144 2.00 0.27 2.70
C TRP A 144 1.03 0.66 3.82
N GLY A 145 0.79 1.97 3.99
CA GLY A 145 0.03 2.47 5.15
C GLY A 145 0.78 2.45 6.48
N PHE A 146 2.10 2.24 6.47
CA PHE A 146 2.97 2.46 7.63
C PHE A 146 4.01 3.53 7.32
N ARG A 147 4.32 4.37 8.30
CA ARG A 147 5.42 5.33 8.27
C ARG A 147 6.47 4.94 9.30
N ARG A 148 7.75 5.25 9.03
CA ARG A 148 8.79 5.06 10.06
C ARG A 148 8.47 5.87 11.31
N PRO A 149 8.66 5.31 12.51
CA PRO A 149 8.64 6.12 13.73
C PRO A 149 9.79 7.13 13.63
N GLY A 150 9.47 8.43 13.70
CA GLY A 150 10.47 9.51 13.64
C GLY A 150 10.43 10.40 12.40
N THR A 151 9.50 10.20 11.46
CA THR A 151 9.10 11.31 10.56
C THR A 151 8.08 12.17 11.30
N ASP A 152 8.60 12.90 12.29
CA ASP A 152 7.91 14.01 12.91
C ASP A 152 7.46 14.99 11.81
N HIS A 153 6.24 15.53 11.95
CA HIS A 153 5.80 16.66 11.15
C HIS A 153 6.62 17.88 11.55
N GLY A 154 7.76 18.04 10.91
CA GLY A 154 8.62 19.19 11.11
C GLY A 154 9.65 19.23 10.00
N LEU A 155 9.21 19.54 8.78
CA LEU A 155 9.87 20.40 7.80
C LEU A 155 9.23 20.18 6.43
N ASP A 156 8.41 21.16 6.04
CA ASP A 156 8.27 21.58 4.66
C ASP A 156 9.65 21.57 3.96
N PRO A 157 9.86 20.85 2.85
CA PRO A 157 11.05 21.05 2.02
C PRO A 157 10.91 22.25 1.08
N LEU A 158 9.76 22.96 1.07
CA LEU A 158 9.52 24.11 0.20
C LEU A 158 8.60 25.14 0.90
N TYR A 159 9.06 25.79 1.98
CA TYR A 159 8.93 27.24 2.24
C TYR A 159 9.52 27.65 3.59
#